data_AF-A0A9E1QCF3-F1
#
_entry.id   AF-A0A9E1QCF3-F1
#
_cell.length_a   1.000
_cell.length_b   1.000
_cell.length_c   1.000
_cell.angle_alpha   90.00
_cell.angle_beta   90.00
_cell.angle_gamma   90.00
#
_symmetry.space_group_name_H-M   'P 1'
#
loop_
_entity.id
_entity.type
_entity.pdbx_description
1 polymer ?
#
loop_
_entity_poly.entity_id
_entity_poly.type
_entity_poly.pdbx_seq_one_letter_code
_entity_poly.pdbx_strand_id
1 'polypeptide(L)' 'MRLHRNLVYTVIDSIRDIFNEGIYADKAVEKALKRDKRWGSRDRKFVAETIYEIVRWKRLY' A
#
# COMPACT_ATOMS: atom_id res chain seq x y z
N MET A 1 -4.34 17.15 2.11
CA MET A 1 -3.42 16.33 1.30
C MET A 1 -4.07 16.12 -0.06
N ARG A 2 -3.38 16.40 -1.17
CA ARG A 2 -3.96 16.15 -2.50
C ARG A 2 -3.72 14.68 -2.83
N LEU A 3 -4.76 13.93 -3.15
CA LEU A 3 -4.61 12.52 -3.52
C LEU A 3 -4.00 12.44 -4.91
N HIS A 4 -2.75 12.00 -4.96
CA HIS A 4 -2.07 11.76 -6.22
C HIS A 4 -2.48 10.39 -6.75
N ARG A 5 -2.89 10.36 -8.03
CA ARG A 5 -3.46 9.19 -8.68
C ARG A 5 -2.52 7.97 -8.64
N ASN A 6 -1.22 8.18 -8.70
CA ASN A 6 -0.20 7.13 -8.59
C ASN A 6 -0.18 6.44 -7.22
N LEU A 7 -0.37 7.19 -6.12
CA LEU A 7 -0.38 6.64 -4.76
C LEU A 7 -1.61 5.73 -4.57
N VAL A 8 -2.77 6.22 -5.00
CA VAL A 8 -4.03 5.46 -4.90
C VAL A 8 -3.96 4.18 -5.72
N TYR A 9 -3.44 4.24 -6.95
CA TYR A 9 -3.27 3.02 -7.76
C TYR A 9 -2.33 2.01 -7.10
N THR A 10 -1.24 2.48 -6.47
CA THR A 10 -0.34 1.55 -5.80
C THR A 10 -0.99 0.88 -4.60
N VAL A 11 -1.82 1.61 -3.84
CA VAL A 11 -2.60 1.01 -2.75
C VAL A 11 -3.55 -0.06 -3.28
N ILE A 12 -4.26 0.20 -4.38
CA ILE A 12 -5.16 -0.78 -5.03
C ILE A 12 -4.38 -2.02 -5.48
N ASP A 13 -3.26 -1.84 -6.17
CA ASP A 13 -2.40 -2.93 -6.63
C ASP A 13 -1.89 -3.77 -5.45
N SER A 14 -1.40 -3.12 -4.39
CA SER A 14 -0.92 -3.80 -3.18
C SER A 14 -2.02 -4.58 -2.47
N ILE A 15 -3.25 -4.05 -2.39
CA ILE A 15 -4.38 -4.75 -1.78
C ILE A 15 -4.75 -5.99 -2.60
N ARG A 16 -4.75 -5.88 -3.94
CA ARG A 16 -4.98 -7.02 -4.82
C ARG A 16 -3.93 -8.10 -4.61
N ASP A 17 -2.65 -7.72 -4.58
CA ASP A 17 -1.53 -8.63 -4.30
C ASP A 17 -1.72 -9.35 -2.95
N ILE A 18 -2.17 -8.64 -1.91
CA ILE A 18 -2.35 -9.22 -0.56
C ILE A 18 -3.54 -10.17 -0.51
N PHE A 19 -4.71 -9.76 -0.98
CA PHE A 19 -5.94 -10.53 -0.79
C PHE A 19 -6.18 -11.59 -1.86
N ASN A 20 -5.76 -11.36 -3.10
CA ASN A 20 -6.02 -12.30 -4.20
C ASN A 20 -4.83 -13.23 -4.44
N GLU A 21 -3.60 -12.72 -4.31
CA GLU A 21 -2.37 -13.51 -4.58
C GLU A 21 -1.73 -14.05 -3.28
N GLY A 22 -2.29 -13.73 -2.11
CA GLY A 22 -1.80 -14.22 -0.81
C GLY A 22 -0.44 -13.63 -0.38
N ILE A 23 -0.03 -12.51 -0.97
CA ILE A 23 1.24 -11.87 -0.65
C ILE A 23 1.17 -11.27 0.77
N TYR A 24 2.23 -11.44 1.56
CA TYR A 24 2.30 -10.82 2.88
C TYR A 24 2.30 -9.29 2.78
N ALA A 25 1.57 -8.62 3.68
CA ALA A 25 1.39 -7.17 3.64
C ALA A 25 2.70 -6.38 3.71
N ASP A 26 3.67 -6.83 4.52
CA ASP A 26 5.01 -6.23 4.59
C ASP A 26 5.74 -6.31 3.25
N LYS A 27 5.63 -7.46 2.56
CA LYS A 27 6.22 -7.67 1.23
C LYS A 27 5.54 -6.84 0.15
N ALA A 28 4.22 -6.72 0.19
CA ALA A 28 3.47 -5.86 -0.73
C ALA A 28 3.84 -4.37 -0.55
N VAL A 29 3.98 -3.90 0.69
CA VAL A 29 4.43 -2.53 0.99
C VAL A 29 5.88 -2.33 0.54
N GLU A 30 6.77 -3.28 0.81
CA GLU A 30 8.17 -3.21 0.37
C GLU A 30 8.27 -3.08 -1.16
N LYS A 31 7.51 -3.90 -1.90
CA LYS A 31 7.43 -3.87 -3.37
C LYS A 31 6.87 -2.54 -3.86
N ALA A 32 5.80 -2.02 -3.24
CA ALA A 32 5.21 -0.73 -3.55
C ALA A 32 6.19 0.44 -3.38
N LEU A 33 6.92 0.47 -2.26
CA LEU A 33 7.89 1.54 -1.97
C LEU A 33 9.13 1.46 -2.86
N LYS A 34 9.53 0.25 -3.29
CA LYS A 34 10.63 0.04 -4.24
C LYS A 34 10.28 0.44 -5.67
N ARG A 35 8.99 0.34 -6.06
CA ARG A 35 8.50 0.63 -7.41
C ARG A 35 8.73 2.08 -7.83
N ASP A 36 8.61 3.03 -6.91
CA ASP A 36 8.74 4.46 -7.23
C ASP A 36 9.63 5.21 -6.22
N LYS A 37 10.91 5.37 -6.58
CA LYS A 37 11.91 6.05 -5.73
C LYS A 37 11.65 7.55 -5.56
N ARG A 38 10.78 8.15 -6.38
CA ARG A 38 10.48 9.60 -6.38
C ARG A 38 9.62 10.03 -5.20
N TRP A 39 8.97 9.08 -4.52
CA TRP A 39 8.09 9.38 -3.41
C TRP A 39 8.84 9.89 -2.20
N GLY A 40 8.38 11.03 -1.68
CA GLY A 40 8.88 11.61 -0.44
C GLY A 40 8.36 10.87 0.80
N SER A 41 8.83 11.27 1.98
CA SER A 41 8.45 10.64 3.25
C SER A 41 6.93 10.62 3.47
N ARG A 42 6.22 11.69 3.09
CA ARG A 42 4.77 11.81 3.24
C ARG A 42 4.01 10.81 2.37
N ASP A 43 4.42 10.64 1.12
CA ASP A 43 3.79 9.71 0.17
C ASP A 43 3.99 8.26 0.61
N ARG A 44 5.22 7.93 1.04
CA ARG A 44 5.56 6.61 1.57
C ARG A 44 4.78 6.27 2.83
N LYS A 45 4.64 7.24 3.75
CA LYS A 45 3.83 7.08 4.95
C LYS A 45 2.38 6.79 4.59
N PHE A 46 1.79 7.59 3.69
CA PHE A 46 0.41 7.42 3.25
C PHE A 46 0.16 6.01 2.70
N VAL A 47 0.97 5.55 1.76
CA VAL A 47 0.81 4.22 1.14
C VAL A 47 0.90 3.11 2.18
N ALA A 48 1.91 3.14 3.05
CA ALA A 48 2.09 2.11 4.08
C ALA A 48 0.93 2.12 5.10
N GLU A 49 0.56 3.30 5.60
CA GLU A 49 -0.51 3.46 6.59
C GLU A 49 -1.85 2.94 6.06
N THR A 50 -2.24 3.34 4.84
CA THR A 50 -3.49 2.89 4.24
C THR A 50 -3.53 1.38 3.99
N ILE A 51 -2.44 0.79 3.47
CA ILE A 51 -2.38 -0.66 3.25
C ILE A 51 -2.52 -1.40 4.58
N TYR A 52 -1.76 -1.01 5.61
CA TYR A 52 -1.83 -1.68 6.91
C TYR A 52 -3.16 -1.50 7.60
N GLU A 53 -3.79 -0.33 7.48
CA GLU A 53 -5.11 -0.07 8.03
C GLU A 53 -6.15 -1.02 7.41
N ILE A 54 -6.18 -1.14 6.08
CA ILE A 54 -7.12 -2.02 5.37
C ILE A 54 -6.91 -3.49 5.73
N VAL A 55 -5.64 -3.95 5.73
CA VAL A 55 -5.32 -5.34 6.11
C VAL A 55 -5.67 -5.60 7.57
N ARG A 56 -5.43 -4.63 8.47
CA ARG A 56 -5.77 -4.76 9.89
C ARG A 56 -7.27 -4.90 10.09
N TRP A 57 -8.08 -4.04 9.48
CA TRP A 57 -9.54 -4.15 9.55
C TRP A 57 -10.05 -5.48 9.01
N LYS A 58 -9.47 -5.97 7.90
CA LYS A 58 -9.84 -7.28 7.34
C LYS A 58 -9.47 -8.47 8.22
N ARG A 59 -8.51 -8.32 9.14
CA ARG A 59 -8.19 -9.35 10.13
C ARG A 59 -9.11 -9.31 11.35
N LEU A 60 -9.74 -8.16 11.61
CA LEU A 60 -10.69 -8.01 12.72
C LEU A 60 -12.10 -8.50 12.35
N TYR A 61 -12.42 -8.62 11.04
CA TYR A 61 -13.72 -9.04 10.51
C TYR A 61 -13.60 -9.95 9.27
#